data_AF-A0A0E3NME7-F1
#
_entry.id   AF-A0A0E3NME7-F1
#
_cell.length_a   1.000
_cell.length_b   1.000
_cell.length_c   1.000
_cell.angle_alpha   90.00
_cell.angle_beta   90.00
_cell.angle_gamma   90.00
#
_symmetry.space_group_name_H-M   'P 1'
#
loop_
_entity.id
_entity.type
_entity.pdbx_description
1 polymer ?
#
loop_
_entity_poly.entity_id
_entity_poly.type
_entity_poly.pdbx_seq_one_letter_code
_entity_poly.pdbx_strand_id
1 'polypeptide(L)'
;MKDESVKDTDYSLDELKDEPETNIYAEVFLGSVRITGVKVNYYHICKTKLWLFSHNINLERGDDNVALGKILHEDRYKKNLKNITIDGISIDFVKTGKRTEIHEIKKSKKMDAADRAQLLFYLYYLKKRGFDAVGILNYPLLNKTEKIEMNAEDEANIEREIEEIKKIVLSSMPAPMHKKICLKCAYQEFCFCGRGDKNGE
;
A
#
# COMPACT_ATOMS: atom_id res chain seq x y z
N MET A 1 24.90 49.00 -30.67
CA MET A 1 24.97 50.19 -29.78
C MET A 1 23.62 50.87 -29.84
N LYS A 2 22.95 51.00 -28.69
CA LYS A 2 21.79 51.88 -28.39
C LYS A 2 20.49 51.57 -29.14
N ASP A 3 19.29 51.70 -28.58
CA ASP A 3 18.77 51.87 -27.22
C ASP A 3 17.23 51.72 -27.31
N GLU A 4 16.63 51.50 -26.16
CA GLU A 4 15.24 51.35 -25.72
C GLU A 4 14.10 52.09 -26.48
N SER A 5 12.90 51.48 -26.49
CA SER A 5 11.76 52.02 -25.71
C SER A 5 10.54 51.09 -25.68
N VAL A 6 9.96 51.05 -24.48
CA VAL A 6 8.88 50.21 -23.92
C VAL A 6 7.48 50.78 -24.23
N LYS A 7 6.44 49.93 -24.21
CA LYS A 7 5.09 50.15 -23.65
C LYS A 7 4.30 48.83 -23.73
N ASP A 8 4.24 48.06 -22.65
CA ASP A 8 3.23 48.07 -21.58
C ASP A 8 1.83 47.56 -22.01
N THR A 9 1.57 46.34 -21.51
CA THR A 9 0.32 45.80 -20.94
C THR A 9 -1.00 45.93 -21.70
N ASP A 10 -1.63 44.79 -22.02
CA ASP A 10 -2.84 44.42 -21.27
C ASP A 10 -3.05 42.90 -21.27
N TYR A 11 -3.43 42.38 -20.12
CA TYR A 11 -3.57 40.97 -19.79
C TYR A 11 -5.06 40.64 -19.86
N SER A 12 -5.54 40.01 -20.93
CA SER A 12 -6.90 39.46 -20.95
C SER A 12 -6.89 38.05 -20.36
N LEU A 13 -7.45 37.94 -19.17
CA LEU A 13 -7.53 36.79 -18.26
C LEU A 13 -8.47 35.64 -18.69
N ASP A 14 -8.91 35.56 -19.96
CA ASP A 14 -10.12 34.79 -20.29
C ASP A 14 -9.97 33.62 -21.28
N GLU A 15 -8.76 33.12 -21.56
CA GLU A 15 -8.59 31.98 -22.51
C GLU A 15 -7.79 30.79 -21.97
N LEU A 16 -7.82 30.55 -20.66
CA LEU A 16 -7.50 29.23 -20.11
C LEU A 16 -8.79 28.56 -19.63
N LYS A 17 -9.58 28.07 -20.60
CA LYS A 17 -10.61 27.09 -20.30
C LYS A 17 -9.90 25.78 -19.95
N ASP A 18 -9.61 25.61 -18.66
CA ASP A 18 -9.34 24.31 -18.06
C ASP A 18 -10.57 23.43 -18.31
N GLU A 19 -10.53 22.61 -19.35
CA GLU A 19 -11.31 21.39 -19.31
C GLU A 19 -10.75 20.54 -18.17
N PRO A 20 -11.57 20.06 -17.22
CA PRO A 20 -11.08 19.16 -16.21
C PRO A 20 -10.76 17.86 -16.93
N GLU A 21 -9.51 17.63 -17.29
CA GLU A 21 -9.03 16.29 -17.58
C GLU A 21 -9.40 15.45 -16.36
N THR A 22 -10.41 14.60 -16.52
CA THR A 22 -10.82 13.61 -15.53
C THR A 22 -9.59 12.79 -15.22
N ASN A 23 -8.91 13.15 -14.15
CA ASN A 23 -7.69 12.55 -13.72
C ASN A 23 -8.01 11.11 -13.34
N ILE A 24 -7.73 10.16 -14.23
CA ILE A 24 -7.94 8.73 -14.01
C ILE A 24 -7.17 8.24 -12.77
N TYR A 25 -6.09 8.94 -12.38
CA TYR A 25 -5.33 8.68 -11.16
C TYR A 25 -6.10 9.09 -9.90
N ALA A 26 -7.02 10.04 -10.01
CA ALA A 26 -8.00 10.34 -8.99
C ALA A 26 -9.08 9.26 -8.97
N GLU A 27 -9.55 8.71 -10.09
CA GLU A 27 -10.57 7.63 -10.12
C GLU A 27 -10.09 6.30 -9.51
N VAL A 28 -8.80 5.96 -9.61
CA VAL A 28 -8.23 4.81 -8.87
C VAL A 28 -8.37 4.99 -7.35
N PHE A 29 -8.49 6.23 -6.86
CA PHE A 29 -8.49 6.61 -5.44
C PHE A 29 -9.79 7.29 -4.93
N LEU A 30 -10.69 7.74 -5.81
CA LEU A 30 -11.94 8.46 -5.53
C LEU A 30 -13.20 7.66 -5.89
N GLY A 31 -13.06 6.42 -6.36
CA GLY A 31 -14.16 5.47 -6.24
C GLY A 31 -14.56 5.28 -4.77
N SER A 32 -15.74 4.72 -4.51
CA SER A 32 -16.26 4.48 -3.15
C SER A 32 -15.34 3.67 -2.22
N VAL A 33 -14.25 3.08 -2.74
CA VAL A 33 -13.26 2.30 -1.99
C VAL A 33 -11.84 2.84 -2.20
N ARG A 34 -11.27 3.43 -1.14
CA ARG A 34 -9.84 3.78 -1.09
C ARG A 34 -8.96 2.53 -0.98
N ILE A 35 -8.06 2.30 -1.93
CA ILE A 35 -7.09 1.20 -1.91
C ILE A 35 -5.76 1.67 -1.30
N THR A 36 -5.17 0.86 -0.42
CA THR A 36 -3.90 1.17 0.26
C THR A 36 -2.96 -0.02 0.18
N GLY A 37 -1.66 0.20 0.45
CA GLY A 37 -0.69 -0.89 0.52
C GLY A 37 -1.08 -1.99 1.51
N VAL A 38 -1.68 -1.61 2.65
CA VAL A 38 -2.19 -2.56 3.64
C VAL A 38 -3.31 -3.43 3.08
N LYS A 39 -4.22 -2.87 2.28
CA LYS A 39 -5.29 -3.63 1.63
C LYS A 39 -4.74 -4.60 0.59
N VAL A 40 -3.74 -4.19 -0.20
CA VAL A 40 -3.04 -5.08 -1.13
C VAL A 40 -2.35 -6.21 -0.35
N ASN A 41 -1.65 -5.90 0.74
CA ASN A 41 -1.04 -6.92 1.60
C ASN A 41 -2.10 -7.93 2.12
N TYR A 42 -3.23 -7.45 2.63
CA TYR A 42 -4.29 -8.33 3.13
C TYR A 42 -4.98 -9.14 2.05
N TYR A 43 -5.07 -8.64 0.82
CA TYR A 43 -5.59 -9.40 -0.32
C TYR A 43 -4.84 -10.74 -0.48
N HIS A 44 -3.51 -10.67 -0.40
CA HIS A 44 -2.62 -11.83 -0.49
C HIS A 44 -2.60 -12.71 0.77
N ILE A 45 -2.98 -12.17 1.94
CA ILE A 45 -3.02 -12.92 3.21
C ILE A 45 -4.39 -13.59 3.44
N CYS A 46 -5.46 -12.80 3.47
CA CYS A 46 -6.80 -13.24 3.82
C CYS A 46 -7.87 -12.24 3.36
N LYS A 47 -8.75 -12.68 2.45
CA LYS A 47 -9.86 -11.88 1.91
C LYS A 47 -10.88 -11.45 2.98
N THR A 48 -11.14 -12.29 3.99
CA THR A 48 -12.00 -11.92 5.12
C THR A 48 -11.37 -10.80 5.95
N LYS A 49 -10.06 -10.87 6.21
CA LYS A 49 -9.31 -9.82 6.92
C LYS A 49 -9.32 -8.50 6.13
N LEU A 50 -9.10 -8.56 4.82
CA LEU A 50 -9.23 -7.41 3.92
C LEU A 50 -10.61 -6.76 4.04
N TRP A 51 -11.67 -7.56 4.01
CA TRP A 51 -13.04 -7.06 4.11
C TRP A 51 -13.29 -6.38 5.47
N LEU A 52 -12.94 -7.05 6.57
CA LEU A 52 -13.14 -6.54 7.94
C LEU A 52 -12.40 -5.23 8.16
N PHE A 53 -11.12 -5.18 7.78
CA PHE A 53 -10.31 -3.96 7.86
C PHE A 53 -10.91 -2.82 7.03
N SER A 54 -11.39 -3.12 5.83
CA SER A 54 -11.99 -2.12 4.93
C SER A 54 -13.32 -1.55 5.46
N HIS A 55 -14.01 -2.28 6.34
CA HIS A 55 -15.23 -1.85 7.04
C HIS A 55 -14.94 -1.34 8.46
N ASN A 56 -13.71 -0.93 8.75
CA ASN A 56 -13.27 -0.35 10.03
C ASN A 56 -13.38 -1.28 11.25
N ILE A 57 -13.53 -2.59 11.04
CA ILE A 57 -13.45 -3.58 12.11
C ILE A 57 -11.97 -3.86 12.35
N ASN A 58 -11.32 -3.07 13.21
CA ASN A 58 -9.87 -3.04 13.40
C ASN A 58 -9.45 -3.74 14.69
N LEU A 59 -9.25 -5.07 14.64
CA LEU A 59 -8.88 -5.86 15.82
C LEU A 59 -7.37 -5.87 16.11
N GLU A 60 -6.55 -5.36 15.19
CA GLU A 60 -5.09 -5.37 15.32
C GLU A 60 -4.52 -4.41 16.37
N ARG A 61 -5.30 -3.46 16.87
CA ARG A 61 -4.82 -2.47 17.86
C ARG A 61 -4.48 -3.10 19.22
N GLY A 62 -5.16 -4.17 19.59
CA GLY A 62 -4.95 -4.90 20.84
C GLY A 62 -4.14 -6.19 20.69
N ASP A 63 -3.57 -6.45 19.51
CA ASP A 63 -2.83 -7.69 19.25
C ASP A 63 -1.34 -7.52 19.59
N ASP A 64 -0.84 -8.35 20.50
CA ASP A 64 0.55 -8.31 20.98
C ASP A 64 1.57 -8.58 19.87
N ASN A 65 1.24 -9.43 18.87
CA ASN A 65 2.15 -9.71 17.77
C ASN A 65 2.30 -8.49 16.86
N VAL A 66 1.19 -7.77 16.61
CA VAL A 66 1.18 -6.50 15.87
C VAL A 66 1.91 -5.42 16.65
N ALA A 67 1.64 -5.26 17.95
CA ALA A 67 2.31 -4.29 18.81
C ALA A 67 3.83 -4.51 18.84
N LEU A 68 4.28 -5.76 19.02
CA LEU A 68 5.69 -6.12 18.97
C LEU A 68 6.31 -5.82 17.59
N GLY A 69 5.55 -6.00 16.50
CA GLY A 69 5.99 -5.62 15.16
C GLY A 69 6.27 -4.12 15.04
N LYS A 70 5.38 -3.28 15.58
CA LYS A 70 5.53 -1.82 15.59
C LYS A 70 6.72 -1.36 16.43
N ILE A 71 6.87 -1.91 17.64
CA ILE A 71 8.00 -1.57 18.52
C ILE A 71 9.34 -1.90 17.86
N LEU A 72 9.47 -3.08 17.25
CA LEU A 72 10.69 -3.47 16.55
C LEU A 72 11.01 -2.59 15.34
N HIS A 73 9.96 -2.09 14.67
CA HIS A 73 10.09 -1.15 13.56
C HIS A 73 10.55 0.23 14.06
N GLU A 74 9.92 0.76 15.10
CA GLU A 74 10.26 2.05 15.71
C GLU A 74 11.67 2.03 16.32
N ASP A 75 12.01 1.05 17.15
CA ASP A 75 13.28 1.02 17.89
C ASP A 75 14.50 0.88 16.98
N ARG A 76 14.42 0.04 15.94
CA ARG A 76 15.55 -0.20 15.04
C ARG A 76 15.80 0.98 14.10
N TYR A 77 14.78 1.78 13.79
CA TYR A 77 14.87 2.80 12.75
C TYR A 77 14.62 4.24 13.23
N LYS A 78 14.43 4.48 14.54
CA LYS A 78 14.31 5.81 15.17
C LYS A 78 15.29 6.89 14.67
N LYS A 79 16.49 6.53 14.18
CA LYS A 79 17.48 7.49 13.63
C LYS A 79 17.43 7.70 12.11
N ASN A 80 16.74 6.82 11.36
CA ASN A 80 16.74 6.81 9.89
C ASN A 80 15.34 6.77 9.24
N LEU A 81 14.24 6.65 10.00
CA LEU A 81 12.89 6.70 9.44
C LEU A 81 12.56 8.09 8.95
N LYS A 82 12.23 8.18 7.66
CA LYS A 82 11.43 9.26 7.10
C LYS A 82 10.18 8.59 6.56
N ASN A 83 9.23 8.31 7.45
CA ASN A 83 7.94 7.76 7.05
C ASN A 83 7.24 8.78 6.15
N ILE A 84 6.99 8.41 4.91
CA ILE A 84 6.29 9.25 3.94
C ILE A 84 4.94 8.60 3.67
N THR A 85 3.86 9.29 4.05
CA THR A 85 2.50 8.87 3.78
C THR A 85 1.88 9.82 2.77
N ILE A 86 1.46 9.30 1.63
CA ILE A 86 0.83 10.07 0.55
C ILE A 86 -0.32 9.22 0.01
N ASP A 87 -1.55 9.74 0.06
CA ASP A 87 -2.70 9.19 -0.70
C ASP A 87 -2.98 7.68 -0.56
N GLY A 88 -2.61 7.06 0.57
CA GLY A 88 -2.86 5.63 0.82
C GLY A 88 -1.66 4.71 0.59
N ILE A 89 -0.52 5.27 0.17
CA ILE A 89 0.79 4.64 0.32
C ILE A 89 1.46 5.15 1.60
N SER A 90 2.14 4.26 2.30
CA SER A 90 2.98 4.59 3.46
C SER A 90 4.31 3.89 3.28
N ILE A 91 5.35 4.66 3.00
CA ILE A 91 6.71 4.18 2.74
C ILE A 91 7.54 4.46 3.99
N ASP A 92 8.28 3.47 4.47
CA ASP A 92 9.06 3.61 5.71
C ASP A 92 10.28 4.51 5.54
N PHE A 93 10.96 4.38 4.40
CA PHE A 93 12.16 5.14 4.11
C PHE A 93 12.36 5.34 2.61
N VAL A 94 12.83 6.52 2.23
CA VAL A 94 13.19 6.85 0.85
C VAL A 94 14.65 7.30 0.80
N LYS A 95 15.39 6.73 -0.14
CA LYS A 95 16.76 7.13 -0.44
C LYS A 95 16.83 7.68 -1.85
N THR A 96 17.25 8.93 -1.95
CA THR A 96 17.48 9.60 -3.24
C THR A 96 18.96 9.49 -3.60
N GLY A 97 19.24 8.95 -4.77
CA GLY A 97 20.59 8.84 -5.35
C GLY A 97 20.52 8.97 -6.86
N LYS A 98 21.23 8.12 -7.60
CA LYS A 98 21.10 8.05 -9.06
C LYS A 98 19.70 7.64 -9.51
N ARG A 99 19.04 6.79 -8.72
CA ARG A 99 17.64 6.36 -8.85
C ARG A 99 17.02 6.40 -7.46
N THR A 100 15.73 6.69 -7.36
CA THR A 100 15.01 6.70 -6.08
C THR A 100 14.79 5.27 -5.59
N GLU A 101 15.13 5.00 -4.33
CA GLU A 101 14.86 3.72 -3.67
C GLU A 101 13.78 3.94 -2.61
N ILE A 102 12.71 3.14 -2.64
CA ILE A 102 11.71 3.10 -1.59
C ILE A 102 11.89 1.82 -0.78
N HIS A 103 11.88 1.94 0.54
CA HIS A 103 12.16 0.85 1.47
C HIS A 103 10.91 0.53 2.27
N GLU A 104 10.58 -0.75 2.32
CA GLU A 104 9.54 -1.33 3.18
C GLU A 104 10.22 -2.32 4.13
N ILE A 105 9.95 -2.20 5.42
CA ILE A 105 10.59 -2.98 6.48
C ILE A 105 9.60 -3.99 7.05
N LYS A 106 10.00 -5.26 7.07
CA LYS A 106 9.17 -6.37 7.56
C LYS A 106 9.90 -7.17 8.63
N LYS A 107 9.18 -7.52 9.69
CA LYS A 107 9.69 -8.32 10.82
C LYS A 107 10.15 -9.72 10.37
N SER A 108 9.47 -10.32 9.39
CA SER A 108 9.75 -11.70 8.96
C SER A 108 9.45 -11.87 7.47
N LYS A 109 10.09 -12.85 6.83
CA LYS A 109 9.83 -13.24 5.44
C LYS A 109 8.69 -14.27 5.28
N LYS A 110 7.83 -14.45 6.29
CA LYS A 110 6.75 -15.47 6.25
C LYS A 110 5.58 -15.11 5.32
N MET A 111 5.45 -13.84 4.95
CA MET A 111 4.38 -13.30 4.09
C MET A 111 4.99 -12.64 2.85
N ASP A 112 6.06 -13.22 2.30
CA ASP A 112 6.87 -12.62 1.24
C ASP A 112 6.06 -12.23 -0.01
N ALA A 113 5.10 -13.06 -0.43
CA ALA A 113 4.20 -12.74 -1.53
C ALA A 113 3.38 -11.46 -1.26
N ALA A 114 2.81 -11.33 -0.05
CA ALA A 114 2.04 -10.16 0.34
C ALA A 114 2.91 -8.91 0.51
N ASP A 115 4.12 -9.08 1.05
CA ASP A 115 5.11 -8.01 1.21
C ASP A 115 5.59 -7.51 -0.16
N ARG A 116 5.83 -8.42 -1.11
CA ARG A 116 6.19 -8.11 -2.50
C ARG A 116 5.07 -7.39 -3.23
N ALA A 117 3.83 -7.87 -3.12
CA ALA A 117 2.68 -7.24 -3.76
C ALA A 117 2.42 -5.83 -3.24
N GLN A 118 2.53 -5.62 -1.92
CA GLN A 118 2.44 -4.29 -1.32
C GLN A 118 3.49 -3.33 -1.90
N LEU A 119 4.75 -3.77 -2.02
CA LEU A 119 5.81 -2.92 -2.55
C LEU A 119 5.66 -2.66 -4.05
N LEU A 120 5.21 -3.66 -4.83
CA LEU A 120 4.86 -3.47 -6.24
C LEU A 120 3.73 -2.45 -6.41
N PHE A 121 2.71 -2.47 -5.55
CA PHE A 121 1.66 -1.45 -5.56
C PHE A 121 2.22 -0.03 -5.32
N TYR A 122 3.22 0.13 -4.44
CA TYR A 122 3.87 1.43 -4.24
C TYR A 122 4.65 1.88 -5.48
N LEU A 123 5.39 0.97 -6.12
CA LEU A 123 6.12 1.28 -7.36
C LEU A 123 5.18 1.62 -8.51
N TYR A 124 4.09 0.85 -8.65
CA TYR A 124 3.00 1.13 -9.59
C TYR A 124 2.45 2.54 -9.40
N TYR A 125 2.13 2.87 -8.15
CA TYR A 125 1.59 4.17 -7.79
C TYR A 125 2.54 5.32 -8.12
N LEU A 126 3.82 5.18 -7.76
CA LEU A 126 4.84 6.19 -8.07
C LEU A 126 5.04 6.33 -9.58
N LYS A 127 5.09 5.23 -10.33
CA LYS A 127 5.21 5.24 -11.79
C LYS A 127 4.05 5.97 -12.45
N LYS A 128 2.81 5.72 -12.04
CA LYS A 128 1.63 6.44 -12.56
C LYS A 128 1.67 7.95 -12.27
N ARG A 129 2.46 8.38 -11.29
CA ARG A 129 2.75 9.80 -10.99
C ARG A 129 4.01 10.35 -11.67
N GLY A 130 4.63 9.60 -12.56
CA GLY A 130 5.85 10.01 -13.27
C GLY A 130 7.13 9.87 -12.45
N PHE A 131 7.10 9.21 -11.29
CA PHE A 131 8.31 8.95 -10.49
C PHE A 131 8.88 7.56 -10.80
N ASP A 132 10.13 7.53 -11.25
CA ASP A 132 10.89 6.28 -11.37
C ASP A 132 11.54 5.91 -10.04
N ALA A 133 11.26 4.70 -9.56
CA ALA A 133 11.78 4.17 -8.32
C ALA A 133 12.02 2.66 -8.39
N VAL A 134 12.90 2.17 -7.51
CA VAL A 134 13.06 0.75 -7.20
C VAL A 134 12.63 0.47 -5.77
N GLY A 135 12.09 -0.72 -5.53
CA GLY A 135 11.64 -1.14 -4.21
C GLY A 135 12.68 -1.99 -3.51
N ILE A 136 12.86 -1.78 -2.21
CA ILE A 136 13.70 -2.62 -1.35
C ILE A 136 12.86 -3.16 -0.18
N LEU A 137 12.66 -4.47 -0.12
CA LEU A 137 12.15 -5.15 1.08
C LEU A 137 13.31 -5.40 2.04
N ASN A 138 13.15 -4.99 3.29
CA ASN A 138 14.15 -5.13 4.34
C ASN A 138 13.62 -6.09 5.41
N TYR A 139 14.36 -7.16 5.69
CA TYR A 139 14.06 -8.14 6.73
C TYR A 139 15.17 -8.13 7.78
N PRO A 140 15.12 -7.22 8.78
CA PRO A 140 16.29 -6.88 9.58
C PRO A 140 16.67 -7.97 10.59
N LEU A 141 15.69 -8.77 11.01
CA LEU A 141 15.95 -9.94 11.87
C LEU A 141 16.63 -11.09 11.13
N LEU A 142 16.55 -11.09 9.79
CA LEU A 142 17.17 -12.09 8.92
C LEU A 142 18.42 -11.57 8.23
N ASN A 143 18.82 -10.31 8.48
CA ASN A 143 19.88 -9.61 7.74
C ASN A 143 19.75 -9.77 6.21
N LYS A 144 18.51 -9.68 5.71
CA LYS A 144 18.20 -9.91 4.29
C LYS A 144 17.51 -8.71 3.69
N THR A 145 17.89 -8.37 2.46
CA THR A 145 17.20 -7.41 1.61
C THR A 145 16.83 -8.04 0.29
N GLU A 146 15.78 -7.53 -0.33
CA GLU A 146 15.32 -7.98 -1.64
C GLU A 146 14.97 -6.77 -2.50
N LYS A 147 15.65 -6.63 -3.63
CA LYS A 147 15.41 -5.57 -4.61
C LYS A 147 14.31 -5.99 -5.56
N ILE A 148 13.35 -5.10 -5.76
CA ILE A 148 12.19 -5.29 -6.60
C ILE A 148 12.16 -4.18 -7.65
N GLU A 149 12.05 -4.59 -8.91
CA GLU A 149 11.81 -3.70 -10.04
C GLU A 149 10.53 -4.17 -10.72
N MET A 150 9.70 -3.20 -11.15
CA MET A 150 8.42 -3.49 -11.75
C MET A 150 8.60 -3.75 -13.25
N ASN A 151 8.01 -4.83 -13.75
CA ASN A 151 7.90 -5.12 -15.17
C ASN A 151 6.46 -4.92 -15.68
N ALA A 152 6.22 -5.15 -16.97
CA ALA A 152 4.89 -4.97 -17.57
C ALA A 152 3.84 -5.97 -17.05
N GLU A 153 4.25 -7.19 -16.72
CA GLU A 153 3.36 -8.20 -16.13
C GLU A 153 2.94 -7.81 -14.72
N ASP A 154 3.88 -7.31 -13.90
CA ASP A 154 3.60 -6.80 -12.56
C ASP A 154 2.57 -5.66 -12.61
N GLU A 155 2.70 -4.73 -13.56
CA GLU A 155 1.75 -3.62 -13.74
C GLU A 155 0.34 -4.14 -14.07
N ALA A 156 0.22 -5.06 -15.03
CA ALA A 156 -1.05 -5.68 -15.38
C ALA A 156 -1.64 -6.49 -14.22
N ASN A 157 -0.81 -7.13 -13.40
CA ASN A 157 -1.25 -7.88 -12.22
C ASN A 157 -1.83 -6.93 -11.16
N ILE A 158 -1.13 -5.84 -10.85
CA ILE A 158 -1.60 -4.84 -9.87
C ILE A 158 -2.93 -4.22 -10.29
N GLU A 159 -3.12 -3.89 -11.57
CA GLU A 159 -4.38 -3.37 -12.09
C GLU A 159 -5.54 -4.35 -11.88
N ARG A 160 -5.33 -5.66 -12.13
CA ARG A 160 -6.33 -6.69 -11.84
C ARG A 160 -6.61 -6.84 -10.35
N GLU A 161 -5.56 -6.86 -9.52
CA GLU A 161 -5.70 -6.97 -8.06
C GLU A 161 -6.49 -5.80 -7.47
N ILE A 162 -6.28 -4.58 -7.96
CA ILE A 162 -7.05 -3.40 -7.56
C ILE A 162 -8.56 -3.63 -7.77
N GLU A 163 -8.95 -4.15 -8.94
CA GLU A 163 -10.35 -4.43 -9.26
C GLU A 163 -10.93 -5.59 -8.42
N GLU A 164 -10.13 -6.63 -8.16
CA GLU A 164 -10.53 -7.72 -7.26
C GLU A 164 -10.72 -7.25 -5.81
N ILE A 165 -9.84 -6.39 -5.31
CA ILE A 165 -9.95 -5.80 -3.98
C ILE A 165 -11.22 -4.96 -3.89
N LYS A 166 -11.49 -4.09 -4.89
CA LYS A 166 -12.73 -3.31 -4.93
C LYS A 166 -13.97 -4.22 -4.85
N LYS A 167 -14.02 -5.29 -5.66
CA LYS A 167 -15.12 -6.27 -5.64
C LYS A 167 -15.29 -6.94 -4.28
N ILE A 168 -14.19 -7.39 -3.65
CA ILE A 168 -14.25 -7.98 -2.31
C ILE A 168 -14.80 -6.95 -1.32
N VAL A 169 -14.26 -5.74 -1.30
CA VAL A 169 -14.69 -4.72 -0.32
C VAL A 169 -16.15 -4.29 -0.53
N LEU A 170 -16.66 -4.28 -1.75
CA LEU A 170 -18.05 -3.88 -2.04
C LEU A 170 -19.07 -5.03 -1.94
N SER A 171 -18.61 -6.26 -1.71
CA SER A 171 -19.50 -7.43 -1.61
C SER A 171 -19.76 -7.83 -0.15
N SER A 172 -20.54 -8.89 0.05
CA SER A 172 -20.70 -9.52 1.36
C SER A 172 -19.36 -10.06 1.88
N MET A 173 -19.17 -10.02 3.21
CA MET A 173 -17.96 -10.54 3.83
C MET A 173 -17.63 -11.97 3.36
N PRO A 174 -16.43 -12.22 2.82
CA PRO A 174 -16.00 -13.57 2.47
C PRO A 174 -15.99 -14.49 3.69
N ALA A 175 -16.52 -15.70 3.55
CA ALA A 175 -16.54 -16.68 4.62
C ALA A 175 -15.10 -16.98 5.11
N PRO A 176 -14.83 -16.92 6.43
CA PRO A 176 -13.51 -17.20 6.95
C PRO A 176 -13.16 -18.69 6.77
N MET A 177 -11.94 -18.92 6.33
CA MET A 177 -11.32 -20.25 6.23
C MET A 177 -10.16 -20.34 7.20
N HIS A 178 -10.10 -21.44 7.96
CA HIS A 178 -9.01 -21.65 8.92
C HIS A 178 -7.69 -21.89 8.17
N LYS A 179 -6.66 -21.11 8.50
CA LYS A 179 -5.31 -21.22 7.96
C LYS A 179 -4.31 -21.24 9.10
N LYS A 180 -3.09 -21.73 8.87
CA LYS A 180 -2.01 -21.71 9.89
C LYS A 180 -1.73 -20.31 10.47
N ILE A 181 -1.96 -19.26 9.67
CA ILE A 181 -1.77 -17.86 10.08
C ILE A 181 -2.83 -17.40 11.10
N CYS A 182 -3.99 -18.07 11.16
CA CYS A 182 -5.10 -17.68 12.01
C CYS A 182 -4.74 -17.76 13.49
N LEU A 183 -3.87 -18.71 13.88
CA LEU A 183 -3.35 -18.87 15.24
C LEU A 183 -2.65 -17.63 15.81
N LYS A 184 -2.26 -16.68 14.95
CA LYS A 184 -1.60 -15.41 15.32
C LYS A 184 -2.32 -14.20 14.74
N CYS A 185 -3.54 -14.41 14.25
CA CYS A 185 -4.32 -13.36 13.61
C CYS A 185 -5.23 -12.71 14.64
N ALA A 186 -5.13 -11.39 14.78
CA ALA A 186 -6.01 -10.58 15.63
C ALA A 186 -7.53 -10.79 15.37
N TYR A 187 -7.88 -11.35 14.21
CA TYR A 187 -9.26 -11.59 13.79
C TYR A 187 -9.75 -13.02 14.09
N GLN A 188 -8.92 -13.90 14.67
CA GLN A 188 -9.25 -15.31 14.84
C GLN A 188 -10.58 -15.51 15.57
N GLU A 189 -10.71 -14.93 16.76
CA GLU A 189 -11.91 -15.09 17.59
C GLU A 189 -13.15 -14.56 16.87
N PHE A 190 -13.07 -13.39 16.26
CA PHE A 190 -14.17 -12.83 15.47
C PHE A 190 -14.56 -13.73 14.28
N CYS A 191 -13.58 -14.30 13.57
CA CYS A 191 -13.85 -15.13 12.40
C CYS A 191 -14.54 -16.45 12.75
N PHE A 192 -14.29 -16.99 13.95
CA PHE A 192 -14.68 -18.35 14.31
C PHE A 192 -15.58 -18.43 15.55
N CYS A 193 -15.96 -17.30 16.16
CA CYS A 193 -16.93 -17.30 17.24
C CYS A 193 -18.24 -17.95 16.77
N GLY A 194 -18.71 -18.98 17.49
CA GLY A 194 -19.93 -19.71 17.16
C GLY A 194 -19.77 -20.89 16.19
N ARG A 195 -18.58 -21.14 15.65
CA ARG A 195 -18.25 -22.43 15.03
C ARG A 195 -17.60 -23.27 16.13
N GLY A 196 -18.36 -24.16 16.76
CA GLY A 196 -17.79 -25.12 17.70
C GLY A 196 -16.60 -25.83 17.04
N ASP A 197 -15.52 -26.02 17.79
CA ASP A 197 -14.28 -26.66 17.33
C ASP A 197 -14.60 -28.02 16.68
N LYS A 198 -14.82 -28.03 15.36
CA LYS A 198 -14.63 -29.24 14.56
C LYS A 198 -13.16 -29.30 14.19
N ASN A 199 -12.33 -29.48 15.21
CA ASN A 199 -10.99 -30.00 15.04
C ASN A 199 -11.12 -31.47 14.60
N GLY A 200 -10.76 -31.75 13.36
CA GLY A 200 -10.50 -33.11 12.88
C GLY A 200 -11.63 -33.76 12.08
N GLU A 201 -11.47 -33.75 10.76
CA GLU A 201 -11.50 -34.93 9.90
C GLU A 201 -10.45 -34.74 8.79
#